data_AF-A0A6N6RMX1-F1
#
_entry.id   AF-A0A6N6RMX1-F1
#
_cell.length_a   1.000
_cell.length_b   1.000
_cell.length_c   1.000
_cell.angle_alpha   90.00
_cell.angle_beta   90.00
_cell.angle_gamma   90.00
#
_symmetry.space_group_name_H-M   'P 1'
#
loop_
_entity.id
_entity.type
_entity.pdbx_description
1 polymer ?
#
loop_
_entity_poly.entity_id
_entity_poly.type
_entity_poly.pdbx_seq_one_letter_code
_entity_poly.pdbx_strand_id
1 'polypeptide(L)' 'MNFKEFITIDPNKRFGRPIIKGTRIGVNDILNWLANGMTKSEILEDFPELSEEMIDASLFYVSSR' A
#
# COMPACT_ATOMS: atom_id res chain seq x y z
N MET A 1 1.80 -8.62 12.57
CA MET A 1 1.82 -7.27 11.97
C MET A 1 0.40 -6.72 11.96
N ASN A 2 0.17 -5.50 12.46
CA ASN A 2 -1.17 -4.90 12.52
C ASN A 2 -1.38 -3.98 11.31
N PHE A 3 -1.77 -4.54 10.16
CA PHE A 3 -1.93 -3.77 8.91
C PHE A 3 -2.98 -2.65 9.00
N LYS A 4 -3.91 -2.72 9.97
CA LYS A 4 -4.97 -1.72 10.19
C LYS A 4 -4.43 -0.34 10.59
N GLU A 5 -3.19 -0.28 11.06
CA GLU A 5 -2.53 0.99 11.38
C GLU A 5 -2.11 1.75 10.11
N PHE A 6 -1.80 1.00 9.04
CA PHE A 6 -1.26 1.53 7.78
C PHE A 6 -2.27 1.54 6.63
N ILE A 7 -3.27 0.65 6.64
CA ILE A 7 -4.25 0.51 5.56
C ILE A 7 -5.62 0.93 6.06
N THR A 8 -6.30 1.75 5.26
CA THR A 8 -7.67 2.18 5.50
C THR A 8 -8.55 1.90 4.28
N ILE A 9 -9.83 1.65 4.53
CA ILE A 9 -10.85 1.49 3.50
C ILE A 9 -11.90 2.56 3.77
N ASP A 10 -11.94 3.57 2.92
CA ASP A 10 -12.93 4.65 3.00
C ASP A 10 -13.83 4.55 1.77
N PRO A 11 -15.14 4.26 1.93
CA PRO A 11 -16.08 4.17 0.80
C PRO A 11 -16.12 5.45 -0.05
N ASN A 12 -15.83 6.60 0.54
CA ASN A 12 -15.82 7.90 -0.13
C ASN A 12 -14.49 8.19 -0.84
N LYS A 13 -13.45 7.37 -0.63
CA LYS A 13 -12.15 7.50 -1.28
C LYS A 13 -11.89 6.28 -2.16
N ARG A 14 -11.50 6.54 -3.41
CA ARG A 14 -11.12 5.51 -4.38
C ARG A 14 -12.13 4.35 -4.48
N PHE A 15 -13.42 4.68 -4.40
CA PHE A 15 -14.53 3.72 -4.53
C PHE A 15 -14.47 2.57 -3.50
N GLY A 16 -14.03 2.84 -2.26
CA GLY A 16 -13.95 1.82 -1.21
C GLY A 16 -12.83 0.80 -1.42
N ARG A 17 -11.83 1.12 -2.26
CA ARG A 17 -10.63 0.30 -2.38
C ARG A 17 -9.69 0.54 -1.18
N PRO A 18 -8.93 -0.48 -0.73
CA PRO A 18 -7.95 -0.31 0.33
C PRO A 18 -6.83 0.62 -0.14
N ILE A 19 -6.57 1.64 0.66
CA ILE A 19 -5.54 2.66 0.45
C ILE A 19 -4.60 2.72 1.65
N ILE A 20 -3.38 3.21 1.40
CA ILE A 20 -2.45 3.54 2.46
C ILE A 20 -2.93 4.79 3.18
N LYS A 21 -2.92 4.73 4.51
CA LYS A 21 -3.44 5.79 5.37
C LYS A 21 -2.59 7.05 5.19
N GLY A 22 -3.27 8.18 4.96
CA GLY A 22 -2.61 9.46 4.72
C GLY A 22 -2.22 9.71 3.26
N THR A 23 -2.41 8.74 2.36
CA THR A 23 -2.11 8.89 0.93
C THR A 23 -3.35 8.56 0.07
N ARG A 24 -3.22 8.69 -1.25
CA ARG A 24 -4.20 8.17 -2.22
C ARG A 24 -3.73 6.89 -2.91
N ILE A 25 -2.57 6.37 -2.50
CA ILE A 25 -1.95 5.16 -3.04
C ILE A 25 -2.72 3.94 -2.54
N GLY A 26 -3.03 3.05 -3.47
CA GLY A 26 -3.80 1.85 -3.20
C GLY A 26 -2.87 0.69 -2.90
N VAL A 27 -3.37 -0.26 -2.11
CA VAL A 27 -2.66 -1.53 -1.88
C VAL A 27 -2.35 -2.20 -3.23
N ASN A 28 -3.28 -2.16 -4.19
CA ASN A 28 -3.08 -2.73 -5.51
C ASN A 28 -2.02 -2.00 -6.36
N ASP A 29 -1.76 -0.72 -6.11
CA ASP A 29 -0.71 -0.01 -6.87
C ASP A 29 0.66 -0.55 -6.46
N ILE A 30 0.88 -0.70 -5.15
CA ILE A 30 2.09 -1.29 -4.59
C ILE A 30 2.31 -2.71 -5.14
N LEU A 31 1.26 -3.54 -5.15
CA LEU A 31 1.34 -4.88 -5.75
C LEU A 31 1.70 -4.83 -7.23
N ASN A 32 1.09 -3.92 -7.99
CA ASN A 32 1.36 -3.79 -9.42
C ASN A 32 2.81 -3.35 -9.65
N TRP A 33 3.34 -2.41 -8.88
CA TRP A 33 4.74 -1.97 -9.00
C TRP A 33 5.70 -3.12 -8.72
N LEU A 34 5.49 -3.85 -7.63
CA LEU A 34 6.28 -5.03 -7.30
C LEU A 34 6.17 -6.12 -8.38
N ALA A 35 4.96 -6.34 -8.93
CA ALA A 35 4.75 -7.31 -10.01
C ALA A 35 5.41 -6.89 -11.33
N ASN A 36 5.59 -5.58 -11.57
CA ASN A 36 6.35 -5.05 -12.70
C ASN A 36 7.87 -5.05 -12.46
N GLY A 37 8.33 -5.57 -11.31
CA GLY A 37 9.74 -5.72 -10.99
C GLY A 37 10.36 -4.53 -10.25
N MET A 38 9.58 -3.53 -9.85
CA MET A 38 10.09 -2.48 -8.97
C MET A 38 10.47 -3.06 -7.61
N THR A 39 11.59 -2.58 -7.06
CA THR A 39 12.02 -2.87 -5.70
C THR A 39 11.34 -1.94 -4.71
N LYS A 40 11.32 -2.33 -3.42
CA LYS A 40 10.78 -1.45 -2.38
C LYS A 40 11.51 -0.10 -2.33
N SER A 41 12.83 -0.10 -2.51
CA SER A 41 13.64 1.12 -2.50
C SER A 41 13.24 2.09 -3.61
N GLU A 42 13.07 1.60 -4.84
CA GLU A 42 12.59 2.42 -5.96
C GLU A 42 11.20 3.00 -5.68
N ILE A 43 10.30 2.19 -5.11
CA ILE A 43 8.96 2.68 -4.72
C ILE A 43 9.06 3.78 -3.65
N LEU A 44 9.96 3.67 -2.68
CA LEU A 44 10.14 4.69 -1.64
C LEU A 44 10.83 5.95 -2.17
N GLU A 45 11.68 5.84 -3.18
CA GLU A 45 12.29 6.97 -3.87
C GLU A 45 11.25 7.75 -4.69
N ASP A 46 10.36 7.05 -5.40
CA ASP A 46 9.28 7.66 -6.19
C ASP A 46 8.14 8.20 -5.32
N PHE A 47 7.86 7.55 -4.18
CA PHE A 47 6.77 7.88 -3.26
C PHE A 47 7.30 8.02 -1.82
N PRO A 48 7.94 9.15 -1.49
CA PRO A 48 8.53 9.39 -0.17
C PRO A 48 7.49 9.50 0.96
N GLU A 49 6.19 9.60 0.63
CA GLU A 49 5.11 9.48 1.60
C GLU A 49 4.85 8.04 2.10
N LEU A 50 5.44 7.04 1.44
CA LEU A 50 5.37 5.65 1.86
C LEU A 50 6.51 5.32 2.83
N SER A 51 6.26 4.35 3.72
CA SER A 51 7.30 3.68 4.50
C SER A 51 7.40 2.22 4.10
N GLU A 52 8.54 1.59 4.39
CA GLU A 52 8.71 0.15 4.14
C GLU A 52 7.63 -0.67 4.88
N GLU A 53 7.25 -0.25 6.08
CA GLU A 53 6.18 -0.87 6.88
C GLU A 53 4.81 -0.79 6.19
N MET A 54 4.52 0.30 5.46
CA MET A 54 3.30 0.44 4.66
C MET A 54 3.29 -0.52 3.46
N ILE A 55 4.44 -0.72 2.82
CA ILE A 55 4.59 -1.69 1.72
C ILE A 55 4.41 -3.11 2.24
N ASP A 56 5.04 -3.45 3.36
CA ASP A 56 4.92 -4.77 3.99
C ASP A 56 3.50 -5.03 4.52
N ALA A 57 2.85 -4.01 5.10
CA ALA A 57 1.44 -4.10 5.48
C ALA A 57 0.54 -4.36 4.26
N SER A 58 0.86 -3.80 3.10
CA SER A 58 0.12 -4.02 1.84
C SER A 58 0.22 -5.47 1.38
N LEU A 59 1.42 -6.04 1.42
CA LEU A 59 1.65 -7.45 1.11
C LEU A 59 0.93 -8.37 2.11
N PHE A 60 1.03 -8.08 3.41
CA PHE A 60 0.38 -8.84 4.46
C PHE A 60 -1.16 -8.77 4.37
N TYR A 61 -1.72 -7.60 4.04
CA TYR A 61 -3.17 -7.44 3.88
C TYR A 61 -3.75 -8.32 2.77
N VAL A 62 -3.01 -8.49 1.68
CA VAL A 62 -3.45 -9.32 0.55
C VAL A 62 -3.31 -10.80 0.86
N SER A 63 -2.22 -11.20 1.54
CA SER A 63 -1.99 -12.61 1.89
C SER A 63 -2.87 -13.13 3.03
N SER A 64 -3.39 -12.23 3.88
CA SER A 64 -4.28 -12.56 4.99
C SER A 64 -5.77 -12.57 4.62
N ARG A 65 -6.09 -12.43 3.32
CA ARG A 65 -7.46 -12.28 2.82
C ARG A 65 -7.84 -13.36 1.82
#